data_AF-A0A8R1ER94-F1
#
_entry.id   AF-A0A8R1ER94-F1
#
_cell.length_a   1.000
_cell.length_b   1.000
_cell.length_c   1.000
_cell.angle_alpha   90.00
_cell.angle_beta   90.00
_cell.angle_gamma   90.00
#
_symmetry.space_group_name_H-M   'P 1'
#
loop_
_entity.id
_entity.type
_entity.pdbx_description
1 polymer ?
#
loop_
_entity_poly.entity_id
_entity_poly.type
_entity_poly.pdbx_seq_one_letter_code
_entity_poly.pdbx_strand_id
1 'polypeptide(L)'
;MRSALLFFTLPKHDYDQSYRLQVVNGRLKYTYRVSGQEFHTTSPKLPYRQHVSDMRWHNVLIYQDEKSGDHVLIIDNSTFTLSIDRKSREGSKLSGKLYFGSNPLGLTRPSNRYRGCFSSLRINDHSLDLYEDADSRVNVTRGCSVVHISMFPTFNTIKHI
;
A
#
# COMPACT_ATOMS: atom_id res chain seq x y z
N MET A 1 18.93 4.95 -0.08
CA MET A 1 17.68 4.80 -0.86
C MET A 1 16.58 5.58 -0.15
N ARG A 2 15.73 6.30 -0.87
CA ARG A 2 14.65 7.08 -0.26
C ARG A 2 13.48 6.18 0.11
N SER A 3 12.83 6.48 1.22
CA SER A 3 11.57 5.84 1.58
C SER A 3 10.41 6.50 0.83
N ALA A 4 9.37 5.75 0.51
CA ALA A 4 8.19 6.27 -0.17
C ALA A 4 6.92 5.59 0.33
N LEU A 5 5.82 6.32 0.39
CA LEU A 5 4.51 5.78 0.69
C LEU A 5 3.82 5.36 -0.62
N LEU A 6 3.49 4.08 -0.74
CA LEU A 6 2.79 3.56 -1.92
C LEU A 6 1.28 3.68 -1.75
N PHE A 7 0.79 3.27 -0.58
CA PHE A 7 -0.63 3.17 -0.28
C PHE A 7 -0.87 3.41 1.21
N PHE A 8 -1.96 4.10 1.53
CA PHE A 8 -2.40 4.34 2.90
C PHE A 8 -3.92 4.47 2.97
N THR A 9 -4.53 3.87 3.99
CA THR A 9 -5.91 4.16 4.36
C THR A 9 -5.96 5.13 5.52
N LEU A 10 -6.75 6.18 5.37
CA LEU A 10 -7.11 7.06 6.47
C LEU A 10 -8.42 6.55 7.09
N PRO A 11 -8.36 5.89 8.27
CA PRO A 11 -9.55 5.37 8.93
C PRO A 11 -10.52 6.50 9.30
N LYS A 12 -11.81 6.17 9.47
CA LYS A 12 -12.82 7.15 9.93
C LYS A 12 -12.72 7.38 11.43
N HIS A 13 -12.40 6.34 12.20
CA HIS A 13 -12.21 6.39 13.65
C HIS A 13 -10.85 5.80 14.06
N ASP A 14 -10.29 6.26 15.18
CA ASP A 14 -8.91 5.88 15.61
C ASP A 14 -8.70 4.39 15.88
N TYR A 15 -9.80 3.66 16.16
CA TYR A 15 -9.80 2.23 16.42
C TYR A 15 -10.11 1.39 15.18
N ASP A 16 -10.51 2.03 14.07
CA ASP A 16 -10.76 1.32 12.82
C ASP A 16 -9.47 0.75 12.24
N GLN A 17 -9.65 -0.28 11.42
CA GLN A 17 -8.56 -0.91 10.71
C GLN A 17 -7.92 0.07 9.73
N SER A 18 -6.58 0.11 9.72
CA SER A 18 -5.84 0.88 8.72
C SER A 18 -4.64 0.13 8.16
N TYR A 19 -4.35 0.45 6.90
CA TYR A 19 -3.40 -0.27 6.08
C TYR A 19 -2.41 0.72 5.49
N ARG A 20 -1.14 0.36 5.49
CA ARG A 20 -0.07 1.21 4.96
C ARG A 20 0.99 0.36 4.29
N LEU A 21 1.31 0.67 3.04
CA LEU A 21 2.38 0.05 2.27
C LEU A 21 3.43 1.09 1.88
N GLN A 22 4.68 0.82 2.22
CA GLN A 22 5.80 1.74 2.02
C GLN A 22 7.00 1.02 1.42
N VAL A 23 7.77 1.74 0.61
CA VAL A 23 9.16 1.36 0.32
C VAL A 23 10.04 1.95 1.41
N VAL A 24 10.85 1.13 2.08
CA VAL A 24 11.82 1.55 3.09
C VAL A 24 13.14 0.83 2.81
N ASN A 25 14.21 1.59 2.54
CA ASN A 25 15.52 1.05 2.19
C ASN A 25 15.47 0.03 1.02
N GLY A 26 14.65 0.30 0.02
CA GLY A 26 14.49 -0.56 -1.17
C GLY A 26 13.77 -1.88 -0.90
N ARG A 27 13.00 -1.98 0.19
CA ARG A 27 12.18 -3.14 0.56
C ARG A 27 10.75 -2.69 0.85
N LEU A 28 9.77 -3.59 0.75
CA LEU A 28 8.39 -3.26 1.09
C LEU A 28 8.13 -3.46 2.57
N LYS A 29 7.69 -2.41 3.25
CA LYS A 29 7.15 -2.44 4.61
C LYS A 29 5.64 -2.34 4.53
N TYR A 30 4.96 -3.34 5.07
CA TYR A 30 3.52 -3.34 5.26
C TYR A 30 3.20 -3.15 6.73
N THR A 31 2.25 -2.28 7.01
CA THR A 31 1.74 -2.00 8.34
C THR A 31 0.23 -2.14 8.34
N TYR A 32 -0.26 -2.88 9.32
CA TYR A 32 -1.67 -3.07 9.61
C TYR A 32 -1.92 -2.62 11.04
N ARG A 33 -2.93 -1.79 11.25
CA ARG A 33 -3.37 -1.36 12.57
C ARG A 33 -4.81 -1.79 12.77
N VAL A 34 -5.10 -2.33 13.94
CA VAL A 34 -6.44 -2.78 14.35
C VAL A 34 -6.58 -2.59 15.86
N SER A 35 -7.73 -2.10 16.31
CA SER A 35 -8.04 -1.98 17.74
C SER A 35 -6.95 -1.24 18.53
N GLY A 36 -6.37 -0.20 17.92
CA GLY A 36 -5.29 0.63 18.48
C GLY A 36 -3.89 0.02 18.44
N GLN A 37 -3.74 -1.25 18.07
CA GLN A 37 -2.46 -1.94 17.96
C GLN A 37 -1.89 -1.83 16.54
N GLU A 38 -0.58 -1.64 16.41
CA GLU A 38 0.12 -1.58 15.12
C GLU A 38 1.01 -2.82 14.93
N PHE A 39 0.75 -3.57 13.86
CA PHE A 39 1.53 -4.71 13.41
C PHE A 39 2.26 -4.34 12.11
N HIS A 40 3.49 -4.79 11.94
CA HIS A 40 4.19 -4.56 10.68
C HIS A 40 5.18 -5.67 10.34
N THR A 41 5.38 -5.86 9.05
CA THR A 41 6.44 -6.72 8.50
C THR A 41 7.18 -5.96 7.42
N THR A 42 8.45 -6.31 7.20
CA THR A 42 9.21 -5.79 6.07
C THR A 42 9.74 -6.96 5.27
N SER A 43 9.56 -6.91 3.96
CA SER A 43 10.10 -7.92 3.06
C SER A 43 11.61 -8.05 3.29
N PRO A 44 12.19 -9.26 3.19
CA PRO A 44 13.62 -9.40 3.03
C PRO A 44 14.04 -8.80 1.69
N LYS A 45 15.35 -8.87 1.42
CA LYS A 45 15.83 -8.64 0.06
C LYS A 45 15.24 -9.73 -0.83
N LEU A 46 14.81 -9.34 -2.03
CA LEU A 46 14.31 -10.29 -3.02
C LEU A 46 15.45 -11.23 -3.47
N PRO A 47 15.13 -12.36 -4.14
CA PRO A 47 16.12 -13.24 -4.73
C PRO A 47 17.22 -12.47 -5.48
N TYR A 48 18.44 -12.97 -5.44
CA TYR A 48 19.63 -12.28 -5.98
C TYR A 48 19.95 -10.93 -5.31
N ARG A 49 19.50 -10.73 -4.06
CA ARG A 49 19.69 -9.49 -3.28
C ARG A 49 19.07 -8.26 -3.93
N GLN A 50 18.03 -8.46 -4.74
CA GLN A 50 17.33 -7.38 -5.43
C GLN A 50 16.50 -6.53 -4.47
N HIS A 51 16.32 -5.27 -4.86
CA HIS A 51 15.50 -4.27 -4.18
C HIS A 51 14.28 -3.98 -5.04
N VAL A 52 13.15 -3.62 -4.43
CA VAL A 52 11.94 -3.19 -5.18
C VAL A 52 12.07 -1.79 -5.82
N SER A 53 13.27 -1.23 -5.78
CA SER A 53 13.60 0.12 -6.27
C SER A 53 14.68 0.02 -7.34
N ASP A 54 14.56 -0.98 -8.22
CA ASP A 54 15.51 -1.32 -9.28
C ASP A 54 15.04 -0.88 -10.68
N MET A 55 14.01 -0.02 -10.74
CA MET A 55 13.36 0.46 -11.95
C MET A 55 12.63 -0.63 -12.77
N ARG A 56 12.33 -1.78 -12.17
CA ARG A 56 11.53 -2.83 -12.80
C ARG A 56 10.13 -2.87 -12.22
N TRP A 57 9.23 -3.52 -12.97
CA TRP A 57 7.90 -3.84 -12.49
C TRP A 57 7.99 -4.96 -11.46
N HIS A 58 7.31 -4.77 -10.33
CA HIS A 58 7.13 -5.79 -9.30
C HIS A 58 5.65 -6.06 -9.10
N ASN A 59 5.31 -7.33 -8.91
CA ASN A 59 3.95 -7.74 -8.56
C ASN A 59 3.82 -7.83 -7.04
N VAL A 60 2.77 -7.23 -6.48
CA VAL A 60 2.50 -7.24 -5.04
C VAL A 60 1.08 -7.70 -4.80
N LEU A 61 0.92 -8.79 -4.05
CA LEU A 61 -0.37 -9.29 -3.57
C LEU A 61 -0.38 -9.27 -2.04
N ILE A 62 -1.45 -8.77 -1.44
CA ILE A 62 -1.66 -8.76 0.00
C ILE A 62 -3.06 -9.32 0.27
N TYR A 63 -3.16 -10.36 1.10
CA TYR A 63 -4.44 -10.92 1.52
C TYR A 63 -4.36 -11.42 2.97
N GLN A 64 -5.50 -11.65 3.60
CA GLN A 64 -5.57 -12.29 4.91
C GLN A 64 -5.83 -13.78 4.73
N ASP A 65 -5.00 -14.63 5.34
CA ASP A 65 -5.22 -16.07 5.34
C ASP A 65 -6.38 -16.42 6.28
N GLU A 66 -7.40 -17.09 5.76
CA GLU A 66 -8.64 -17.37 6.52
C GLU A 66 -8.43 -18.31 7.72
N LYS A 67 -7.43 -19.19 7.65
CA LYS A 67 -7.17 -20.18 8.71
C LYS A 67 -6.38 -19.59 9.86
N SER A 68 -5.33 -18.86 9.56
CA SER A 68 -4.43 -18.27 10.54
C SER A 68 -4.88 -16.88 10.98
N GLY A 69 -5.61 -16.13 10.15
CA GLY A 69 -5.91 -14.71 10.36
C GLY A 69 -4.71 -13.79 10.15
N ASP A 70 -3.55 -14.34 9.79
CA ASP A 70 -2.34 -13.58 9.49
C ASP A 70 -2.43 -12.98 8.09
N HIS A 71 -1.69 -11.90 7.83
CA HIS A 71 -1.66 -11.27 6.52
C HIS A 71 -0.49 -11.83 5.72
N VAL A 72 -0.78 -12.29 4.51
CA VAL A 72 0.21 -12.83 3.58
C VAL A 72 0.52 -11.79 2.51
N LEU A 73 1.80 -11.55 2.29
CA LEU A 73 2.33 -10.66 1.28
C LEU A 73 3.16 -11.49 0.30
N ILE A 74 2.83 -11.39 -0.98
CA ILE A 74 3.60 -12.01 -2.06
C ILE A 74 4.18 -10.90 -2.92
N ILE A 75 5.50 -10.92 -3.09
CA ILE A 75 6.24 -9.97 -3.93
C ILE A 75 6.97 -10.77 -5.00
N ASP A 76 6.55 -10.59 -6.25
CA ASP A 76 6.92 -11.37 -7.44
C ASP A 76 6.63 -12.86 -7.31
N ASN A 77 7.42 -13.58 -6.51
CA ASN A 77 7.25 -15.01 -6.19
C ASN A 77 7.71 -15.33 -4.74
N SER A 78 8.03 -14.30 -3.95
CA SER A 78 8.52 -14.47 -2.59
C SER A 78 7.39 -14.16 -1.61
N THR A 79 7.10 -15.09 -0.72
CA THR A 79 5.99 -15.01 0.24
C THR A 79 6.50 -14.65 1.62
N PHE A 80 5.83 -13.72 2.28
CA PHE A 80 6.13 -13.26 3.63
C PHE A 80 4.84 -13.07 4.42
N THR A 81 4.91 -13.30 5.73
CA THR A 81 3.74 -13.22 6.59
C THR A 81 3.92 -12.10 7.62
N LEU A 82 2.84 -11.36 7.86
CA LEU A 82 2.66 -10.55 9.05
C LEU A 82 1.78 -11.34 10.02
N SER A 83 2.41 -11.87 11.07
CA SER A 83 1.69 -12.58 12.12
C SER A 83 0.94 -11.60 13.01
N ILE A 84 -0.35 -11.89 13.23
CA ILE A 84 -1.23 -11.09 14.07
C ILE A 84 -1.51 -11.85 15.36
N ASP A 85 -1.39 -11.15 16.49
CA ASP A 85 -1.71 -11.71 17.79
C ASP A 85 -3.14 -12.24 17.82
N ARG A 86 -3.33 -13.43 18.39
CA ARG A 86 -4.64 -14.12 18.39
C ARG A 86 -5.79 -13.25 18.93
N LYS A 87 -5.51 -12.36 19.89
CA LYS A 87 -6.51 -11.47 20.50
C LYS A 87 -6.92 -10.30 19.59
N SER A 88 -6.13 -10.01 18.57
CA SER A 88 -6.29 -8.87 17.65
C SER A 88 -6.65 -9.32 16.24
N ARG A 89 -6.91 -10.63 16.06
CA ARG A 89 -7.37 -11.21 14.80
C ARG A 89 -8.82 -10.84 14.57
N GLU A 90 -9.04 -10.02 13.57
CA GLU A 90 -10.35 -9.62 13.08
C GLU A 90 -10.34 -9.77 11.56
N GLY A 91 -11.52 -9.96 10.95
CA GLY A 91 -11.64 -9.96 9.50
C GLY A 91 -11.22 -8.61 8.93
N SER A 92 -10.31 -8.63 7.96
CA SER A 92 -9.78 -7.45 7.29
C SER A 92 -10.91 -6.70 6.57
N LYS A 93 -11.09 -5.43 6.93
CA LYS A 93 -12.08 -4.53 6.38
C LYS A 93 -11.41 -3.23 5.99
N LEU A 94 -11.48 -2.93 4.71
CA LEU A 94 -11.03 -1.64 4.19
C LEU A 94 -12.10 -0.58 4.47
N SER A 95 -11.77 0.46 5.23
CA SER A 95 -12.69 1.57 5.50
C SER A 95 -11.98 2.92 5.39
N GLY A 96 -12.77 3.98 5.20
CA GLY A 96 -12.27 5.35 5.14
C GLY A 96 -11.72 5.75 3.78
N LYS A 97 -10.79 6.71 3.75
CA LYS A 97 -10.26 7.25 2.50
C LYS A 97 -9.00 6.50 2.08
N LEU A 98 -8.85 6.25 0.79
CA LEU A 98 -7.66 5.60 0.21
C LEU A 98 -6.76 6.64 -0.43
N TYR A 99 -5.47 6.51 -0.18
CA TYR A 99 -4.46 7.39 -0.74
C TYR A 99 -3.36 6.56 -1.38
N PHE A 100 -2.96 6.95 -2.58
CA PHE A 100 -1.85 6.33 -3.28
C PHE A 100 -0.73 7.35 -3.50
N GLY A 101 0.50 6.88 -3.38
CA GLY A 101 1.74 7.63 -3.62
C GLY A 101 2.06 8.76 -2.62
N SER A 102 1.16 9.11 -1.70
CA SER A 102 1.42 10.07 -0.60
C SER A 102 0.35 10.04 0.49
N ASN A 103 0.60 10.76 1.58
CA ASN A 103 -0.34 11.04 2.66
C ASN A 103 -1.01 12.41 2.41
N PRO A 104 -2.33 12.58 2.69
CA PRO A 104 -3.03 13.87 2.63
C PRO A 104 -2.40 14.97 3.50
N LEU A 105 -1.72 14.61 4.60
CA LEU A 105 -0.96 15.53 5.44
C LEU A 105 0.37 15.98 4.81
N GLY A 106 0.50 15.87 3.48
CA GLY A 106 1.70 16.01 2.66
C GLY A 106 2.45 17.34 2.71
N LEU A 107 2.20 18.17 3.73
CA LEU A 107 2.87 19.45 3.99
C LEU A 107 4.04 19.34 4.97
N THR A 108 4.17 18.27 5.77
CA THR A 108 5.21 18.23 6.83
C THR A 108 6.47 17.44 6.46
N ARG A 109 6.43 16.47 5.52
CA ARG A 109 7.62 15.70 5.10
C ARG A 109 7.61 15.30 3.60
N PRO A 110 8.20 16.11 2.70
CA PRO A 110 8.25 15.85 1.25
C PRO A 110 9.01 14.58 0.85
N SER A 111 9.79 13.99 1.77
CA SER A 111 10.69 12.87 1.53
C SER A 111 9.99 11.51 1.35
N ASN A 112 8.70 11.40 1.66
CA ASN A 112 7.96 10.13 1.62
C ASN A 112 7.04 9.99 0.40
N ARG A 113 7.16 10.86 -0.61
CA ARG A 113 6.30 10.84 -1.80
C ARG A 113 6.82 9.81 -2.80
N TYR A 114 5.93 8.98 -3.32
CA TYR A 114 6.29 7.98 -4.32
C TYR A 114 6.47 8.60 -5.71
N ARG A 115 7.54 8.17 -6.37
CA ARG A 115 7.85 8.49 -7.75
C ARG A 115 8.08 7.19 -8.48
N GLY A 116 7.19 6.89 -9.41
CA GLY A 116 7.10 5.59 -10.05
C GLY A 116 5.71 5.41 -10.64
N CYS A 117 5.40 4.17 -11.00
CA CYS A 117 4.20 3.83 -11.73
C CYS A 117 3.44 2.75 -11.00
N PHE A 118 2.12 2.83 -11.06
CA PHE A 118 1.23 1.76 -10.68
C PHE A 118 0.53 1.24 -11.94
N SER A 119 0.26 -0.06 -11.95
CA SER A 119 -0.52 -0.72 -13.00
C SER A 119 -1.35 -1.83 -12.37
N SER A 120 -2.42 -2.22 -13.06
CA SER A 120 -3.24 -3.40 -12.72
C SER A 120 -3.71 -3.45 -11.26
N LEU A 121 -4.06 -2.28 -10.68
CA LEU A 121 -4.46 -2.22 -9.29
C LEU A 121 -5.86 -2.82 -9.10
N ARG A 122 -5.96 -3.75 -8.15
CA ARG A 122 -7.22 -4.36 -7.72
C ARG A 122 -7.32 -4.31 -6.22
N ILE A 123 -8.53 -4.03 -5.73
CA ILE A 123 -8.90 -4.15 -4.32
C ILE A 123 -10.07 -5.13 -4.28
N ASN A 124 -9.86 -6.28 -3.64
CA ASN A 124 -10.77 -7.42 -3.74
C ASN A 124 -11.04 -7.74 -5.23
N ASP A 125 -12.30 -7.83 -5.63
CA ASP A 125 -12.70 -8.12 -7.00
C ASP A 125 -12.86 -6.87 -7.89
N HIS A 126 -12.59 -5.68 -7.36
CA HIS A 126 -12.73 -4.42 -8.09
C HIS A 126 -11.41 -3.95 -8.67
N SER A 127 -11.39 -3.76 -9.99
CA SER A 127 -10.31 -3.03 -10.66
C SER A 127 -10.45 -1.54 -10.39
N LEU A 128 -9.33 -0.87 -10.04
CA LEU A 128 -9.30 0.55 -9.76
C LEU A 128 -8.46 1.27 -10.84
N ASP A 129 -9.10 2.14 -11.62
CA ASP A 129 -8.38 3.07 -12.49
C ASP A 129 -7.98 4.29 -11.66
N LEU A 130 -6.71 4.34 -11.26
CA LEU A 130 -6.23 5.42 -10.39
C LEU A 130 -6.30 6.82 -11.02
N TYR A 131 -6.41 6.88 -12.35
CA TYR A 131 -6.53 8.14 -13.05
C TYR A 131 -7.99 8.57 -13.19
N GLU A 132 -8.92 7.66 -13.47
CA GLU A 132 -10.34 8.00 -13.65
C GLU A 132 -11.14 8.01 -12.36
N ASP A 133 -10.90 7.04 -11.47
CA ASP A 133 -11.76 6.82 -10.30
C ASP A 133 -11.40 7.75 -9.11
N ALA A 134 -10.31 8.52 -9.21
CA ALA A 134 -9.78 9.32 -8.11
C ALA A 134 -10.54 10.64 -7.92
N ASP A 135 -10.99 10.91 -6.69
CA ASP A 135 -11.63 12.17 -6.31
C ASP A 135 -10.70 13.38 -6.48
N SER A 136 -9.41 13.20 -6.26
CA SER A 136 -8.41 14.25 -6.51
C SER A 136 -7.08 13.65 -6.95
N ARG A 137 -6.36 14.42 -7.78
CA ARG A 137 -5.10 14.03 -8.40
C ARG A 137 -4.13 15.21 -8.39
N VAL A 138 -2.87 14.96 -8.04
CA VAL A 138 -1.79 15.95 -8.13
C VAL A 138 -0.59 15.30 -8.83
N ASN A 139 -0.05 15.92 -9.88
CA ASN A 139 1.13 15.42 -10.62
C ASN A 139 1.02 13.96 -11.14
N VAL A 140 -0.21 13.45 -11.31
CA VAL A 140 -0.49 12.14 -11.90
C VAL A 140 -0.71 12.30 -13.39
N THR A 141 -0.08 11.44 -14.19
CA THR A 141 -0.32 11.35 -15.64
C THR A 141 -0.64 9.92 -16.03
N ARG A 142 -1.40 9.73 -17.11
CA ARG A 142 -1.61 8.40 -17.70
C ARG A 142 -0.32 7.88 -18.33
N GLY A 143 -0.13 6.57 -18.26
CA GLY A 143 1.05 5.89 -18.81
C GLY A 143 2.27 5.92 -17.89
N CYS A 144 3.28 5.15 -18.24
CA CYS A 144 4.55 5.07 -17.54
C CYS A 144 5.69 5.18 -18.55
N SER A 145 6.03 6.42 -18.91
CA SER A 145 7.19 6.73 -19.73
C SER A 145 8.40 7.00 -18.84
N VAL A 146 9.60 6.62 -19.31
CA VAL A 146 10.86 6.50 -18.55
C VAL A 146 11.38 7.84 -17.97
N VAL A 147 10.63 8.94 -18.10
CA VAL A 147 11.03 10.27 -17.67
C VAL A 147 9.86 10.94 -16.94
N HIS A 148 9.93 10.94 -15.60
CA HIS A 148 9.11 11.71 -14.65
C HIS A 148 7.62 11.35 -14.47
N ILE A 149 7.26 10.67 -13.37
CA ILE A 149 5.92 10.81 -12.76
C ILE A 149 5.97 10.63 -11.23
N SER A 150 5.28 11.51 -10.50
CA SER A 150 5.05 11.42 -9.05
C SER A 150 3.56 11.27 -8.78
N MET A 151 3.11 10.12 -8.27
CA MET A 151 1.68 9.82 -8.21
C MET A 151 1.02 10.30 -6.91
N PHE A 152 -0.15 10.95 -7.00
CA PHE A 152 -1.00 11.34 -5.86
C PHE A 152 -2.50 11.25 -6.20
N PRO A 153 -3.12 10.06 -6.24
CA PRO A 153 -4.57 9.91 -6.28
C PRO A 153 -5.18 9.75 -4.87
N THR A 154 -6.35 10.34 -4.65
CA THR A 154 -7.14 10.21 -3.42
C THR A 154 -8.53 9.67 -3.74
N PHE A 155 -9.05 8.74 -2.93
CA PHE A 155 -10.40 8.20 -3.04
C PHE A 155 -11.12 8.31 -1.70
N ASN A 156 -12.36 8.75 -1.69
CA ASN A 156 -13.33 8.40 -0.66
C ASN A 156 -13.71 6.93 -0.89
N THR A 157 -13.84 6.14 0.18
CA THR A 157 -14.39 4.78 0.12
C THR A 157 -15.50 4.72 -0.92
N ILE A 158 -15.28 3.91 -1.96
CA ILE A 158 -16.30 3.54 -2.93
C ILE A 158 -17.52 3.14 -2.09
N LYS A 159 -18.66 3.78 -2.37
CA LYS A 159 -19.85 3.71 -1.51
C LYS A 159 -20.38 2.29 -1.28
N HIS A 160 -19.87 1.28 -1.97
CA HIS A 160 -20.18 -0.12 -1.77
C HIS A 160 -18.95 -0.98 -2.11
N ILE A 161 -18.13 -1.32 -1.11
CA ILE A 161 -17.36 -2.59 -1.02
C ILE A 161 -17.82 -3.24 0.28
#